data_AF-A0A9D9QUR3-F1
#
_entry.id   AF-A0A9D9QUR3-F1
#
_cell.length_a   1.000
_cell.length_b   1.000
_cell.length_c   1.000
_cell.angle_alpha   90.00
_cell.angle_beta   90.00
_cell.angle_gamma   90.00
#
_symmetry.space_group_name_H-M   'P 1'
#
loop_
_entity.id
_entity.type
_entity.pdbx_description
1 polymer ?
#
loop_
_entity_poly.entity_id
_entity_poly.type
_entity_poly.pdbx_seq_one_letter_code
_entity_poly.pdbx_strand_id
1 'polypeptide(L)'
;MTKSALQIARAAYQPKLPKALKGFVQVKEGAATQSVADQEAIKELFPNTYGMPLIQFVESASETSFSPVNVGVILSGGQAPGGHNVISGLFDGIKKLNADSKLYGFILGPGGLVDHNYMELTADIIDEYRNTGGFDIIGSGRTKLEKEEQFDKGYEILKQLGIKALVIIGGDDSNTNACVLAEYYAAKKYGVQVIGCPKTIDGDLKNEMIETSFGFDTACKVYSEVIGNIQRDCNSARKYWHFIKLMGRSASHIALECALQVQP
;
A
#
# COMPACT_ATOMS: atom_id res chain seq x y z
N MET A 1 2.72 -25.36 1.58
CA MET A 1 2.95 -25.20 3.03
C MET A 1 1.77 -25.80 3.79
N THR A 2 2.00 -26.46 4.91
CA THR A 2 0.91 -26.93 5.78
C THR A 2 0.24 -25.73 6.43
N LYS A 3 -1.03 -25.47 6.12
CA LYS A 3 -1.80 -24.37 6.75
C LYS A 3 -2.32 -24.81 8.12
N SER A 4 -2.19 -23.94 9.12
CA SER A 4 -2.80 -24.13 10.44
C SER A 4 -4.33 -24.03 10.37
N ALA A 5 -5.03 -24.60 11.36
CA ALA A 5 -6.48 -24.48 11.48
C ALA A 5 -6.95 -23.02 11.49
N LEU A 6 -6.19 -22.13 12.16
CA LEU A 6 -6.48 -20.70 12.17
C LEU A 6 -6.33 -20.06 10.79
N GLN A 7 -5.28 -20.40 10.03
CA GLN A 7 -5.10 -19.89 8.67
C GLN A 7 -6.23 -20.34 7.75
N ILE A 8 -6.67 -21.60 7.85
CA ILE A 8 -7.79 -22.13 7.07
C ILE A 8 -9.07 -21.35 7.38
N ALA A 9 -9.39 -21.16 8.67
CA ALA A 9 -10.56 -20.38 9.07
C ALA A 9 -10.44 -18.90 8.66
N ARG A 10 -9.24 -18.32 8.75
CA ARG A 10 -9.00 -16.91 8.43
C ARG A 10 -9.09 -16.62 6.93
N ALA A 11 -8.71 -17.57 6.08
CA ALA A 11 -8.82 -17.44 4.63
C ALA A 11 -10.28 -17.21 4.18
N ALA A 12 -11.27 -17.75 4.91
CA ALA A 12 -12.69 -17.59 4.61
C ALA A 12 -13.25 -16.19 4.94
N TYR A 13 -12.53 -15.36 5.70
CA TYR A 13 -12.99 -14.02 6.05
C TYR A 13 -13.17 -13.15 4.80
N GLN A 14 -14.33 -12.52 4.67
CA GLN A 14 -14.64 -11.57 3.61
C GLN A 14 -14.41 -10.14 4.12
N PRO A 15 -13.40 -9.41 3.61
CA PRO A 15 -13.17 -8.02 4.00
C PRO A 15 -14.40 -7.14 3.72
N LYS A 16 -14.71 -6.24 4.66
CA LYS A 16 -15.82 -5.31 4.53
C LYS A 16 -15.42 -4.18 3.59
N LEU A 17 -16.23 -3.96 2.56
CA LEU A 17 -16.04 -2.85 1.62
C LEU A 17 -16.96 -1.66 1.94
N PRO A 18 -16.49 -0.41 1.77
CA PRO A 18 -17.34 0.77 1.78
C PRO A 18 -18.54 0.61 0.83
N LYS A 19 -19.70 1.14 1.19
CA LYS A 19 -20.93 1.03 0.38
C LYS A 19 -20.71 1.51 -1.06
N ALA A 20 -19.98 2.62 -1.22
CA ALA A 20 -19.65 3.19 -2.52
C ALA A 20 -18.94 2.21 -3.45
N LEU A 21 -18.06 1.33 -2.93
CA LEU A 21 -17.27 0.40 -3.75
C LEU A 21 -18.01 -0.92 -4.08
N LYS A 22 -19.25 -1.09 -3.59
CA LYS A 22 -20.06 -2.28 -3.90
C LYS A 22 -20.73 -2.18 -5.27
N GLY A 23 -21.11 -0.97 -5.70
CA GLY A 23 -21.74 -0.70 -6.99
C GLY A 23 -20.81 0.03 -7.96
N PHE A 24 -21.40 0.67 -8.97
CA PHE A 24 -20.68 1.58 -9.85
C PHE A 24 -20.48 2.94 -9.17
N VAL A 25 -19.35 3.58 -9.46
CA VAL A 25 -19.00 4.89 -8.91
C VAL A 25 -18.70 5.87 -10.04
N GLN A 26 -18.97 7.14 -9.77
CA GLN A 26 -18.46 8.25 -10.57
C GLN A 26 -17.49 9.09 -9.72
N VAL A 27 -16.52 9.69 -10.39
CA VAL A 27 -15.54 10.57 -9.78
C VAL A 27 -16.15 11.97 -9.64
N LYS A 28 -16.11 12.51 -8.43
CA LYS A 28 -16.37 13.92 -8.15
C LYS A 28 -15.05 14.58 -7.72
N GLU A 29 -14.61 15.55 -8.51
CA GLU A 29 -13.45 16.36 -8.18
C GLU A 29 -13.80 17.40 -7.12
N GLY A 30 -12.92 17.53 -6.12
CA GLY A 30 -12.98 18.51 -5.05
C GLY A 30 -12.04 19.69 -5.31
N ALA A 31 -11.58 20.31 -4.22
CA ALA A 31 -10.64 21.43 -4.31
C ALA A 31 -9.27 20.96 -4.82
N ALA A 32 -8.61 21.85 -5.57
CA ALA A 32 -7.20 21.72 -5.91
C ALA A 32 -6.34 21.71 -4.62
N THR A 33 -5.27 20.93 -4.64
CA THR A 33 -4.40 20.74 -3.49
C THR A 33 -3.18 21.68 -3.54
N GLN A 34 -2.44 21.78 -2.44
CA GLN A 34 -1.15 22.46 -2.36
C GLN A 34 -0.19 21.63 -1.50
N SER A 35 1.11 21.79 -1.70
CA SER A 35 2.10 21.20 -0.80
C SER A 35 2.06 21.87 0.58
N VAL A 36 2.45 21.13 1.61
CA VAL A 36 2.50 21.61 3.01
C VAL A 36 3.47 22.78 3.15
N ALA A 37 4.58 22.75 2.42
CA ALA A 37 5.61 23.78 2.37
C ALA A 37 6.22 23.88 0.97
N ASP A 38 7.05 24.90 0.75
CA ASP A 38 7.87 25.09 -0.46
C ASP A 38 7.07 25.09 -1.77
N GLN A 39 5.90 25.73 -1.77
CA GLN A 39 4.91 25.63 -2.87
C GLN A 39 5.48 26.00 -4.24
N GLU A 40 6.31 27.04 -4.32
CA GLU A 40 6.92 27.46 -5.59
C GLU A 40 7.90 26.42 -6.11
N ALA A 41 8.82 25.94 -5.26
CA ALA A 41 9.82 24.94 -5.64
C ALA A 41 9.19 23.59 -5.99
N ILE A 42 8.19 23.14 -5.21
CA ILE A 42 7.50 21.88 -5.49
C ILE A 42 6.67 21.99 -6.78
N LYS A 43 6.04 23.13 -7.05
CA LYS A 43 5.34 23.35 -8.32
C LYS A 43 6.29 23.35 -9.52
N GLU A 44 7.50 23.88 -9.36
CA GLU A 44 8.54 23.82 -10.40
C GLU A 44 9.03 22.38 -10.65
N LEU A 45 9.15 21.57 -9.60
CA LEU A 45 9.55 20.16 -9.70
C LEU A 45 8.45 19.25 -10.28
N PHE A 46 7.18 19.58 -10.05
CA PHE A 46 6.02 18.76 -10.43
C PHE A 46 5.02 19.50 -11.33
N PRO A 47 5.45 20.07 -12.48
CA PRO A 47 4.59 20.93 -13.29
C PRO A 47 3.38 20.22 -13.91
N ASN A 48 3.41 18.89 -14.06
CA ASN A 48 2.31 18.13 -14.66
C ASN A 48 1.34 17.55 -13.63
N THR A 49 1.75 17.42 -12.37
CA THR A 49 0.98 16.74 -11.32
C THR A 49 0.66 17.61 -10.09
N TYR A 50 1.29 18.78 -9.95
CA TYR A 50 1.04 19.68 -8.83
C TYR A 50 -0.39 20.24 -8.83
N GLY A 51 -1.03 20.22 -7.66
CA GLY A 51 -2.34 20.82 -7.44
C GLY A 51 -3.52 20.02 -7.98
N MET A 52 -3.33 18.75 -8.32
CA MET A 52 -4.42 17.84 -8.67
C MET A 52 -5.52 17.85 -7.59
N PRO A 53 -6.81 17.78 -7.99
CA PRO A 53 -7.92 17.90 -7.06
C PRO A 53 -8.06 16.67 -6.17
N LEU A 54 -8.65 16.86 -4.99
CA LEU A 54 -9.14 15.75 -4.20
C LEU A 54 -10.22 14.97 -4.97
N ILE A 55 -10.18 13.64 -4.87
CA ILE A 55 -11.14 12.77 -5.56
C ILE A 55 -12.09 12.13 -4.55
N GLN A 56 -13.39 12.24 -4.81
CA GLN A 56 -14.43 11.54 -4.08
C GLN A 56 -15.19 10.60 -5.03
N PHE A 57 -15.37 9.34 -4.61
CA PHE A 57 -16.26 8.42 -5.29
C PHE A 57 -17.69 8.59 -4.77
N VAL A 58 -18.63 8.85 -5.68
CA VAL A 58 -20.07 8.90 -5.37
C VAL A 58 -20.80 7.81 -6.16
N GLU A 59 -21.90 7.31 -5.61
CA GLU A 59 -22.70 6.24 -6.24
C GLU A 59 -23.16 6.66 -7.65
N SER A 60 -23.05 5.74 -8.60
CA SER A 60 -23.56 5.90 -9.97
C SER A 60 -24.57 4.80 -10.27
N ALA A 61 -25.67 5.18 -10.92
CA ALA A 61 -26.67 4.23 -11.43
C ALA A 61 -26.30 3.65 -12.80
N SER A 62 -25.30 4.22 -13.47
CA SER A 62 -24.89 3.82 -14.81
C SER A 62 -23.86 2.69 -14.73
N GLU A 63 -24.20 1.56 -15.35
CA GLU A 63 -23.27 0.47 -15.59
C GLU A 63 -22.28 0.86 -16.69
N THR A 64 -20.99 0.77 -16.38
CA THR A 64 -19.90 1.09 -17.32
C THR A 64 -19.13 -0.19 -17.58
N SER A 65 -19.10 -0.64 -18.84
CA SER A 65 -18.21 -1.74 -19.24
C SER A 65 -16.80 -1.19 -19.47
N PHE A 66 -15.79 -1.85 -18.92
CA PHE A 66 -14.39 -1.49 -19.12
C PHE A 66 -13.71 -2.50 -20.03
N SER A 67 -12.85 -2.01 -20.93
CA SER A 67 -11.90 -2.88 -21.64
C SER A 67 -10.96 -3.56 -20.63
N PRO A 68 -10.38 -4.73 -20.97
CA PRO A 68 -9.42 -5.39 -20.10
C PRO A 68 -8.27 -4.46 -19.74
N VAL A 69 -7.88 -4.44 -18.47
CA VAL A 69 -6.78 -3.61 -17.97
C VAL A 69 -5.69 -4.47 -17.34
N ASN A 70 -4.45 -4.17 -17.68
CA ASN A 70 -3.29 -4.76 -17.01
C ASN A 70 -2.79 -3.78 -15.96
N VAL A 71 -2.59 -4.27 -14.74
CA VAL A 71 -2.14 -3.48 -13.60
C VAL A 71 -0.86 -4.11 -13.04
N GLY A 72 0.13 -3.27 -12.74
CA GLY A 72 1.33 -3.64 -12.02
C GLY A 72 1.19 -3.33 -10.53
N VAL A 73 1.79 -4.13 -9.65
CA VAL A 73 1.83 -3.87 -8.20
C VAL A 73 3.22 -4.10 -7.62
N ILE A 74 3.63 -3.23 -6.70
CA ILE A 74 4.91 -3.27 -6.00
C ILE A 74 4.68 -3.20 -4.50
N LEU A 75 5.26 -4.13 -3.75
CA LEU A 75 5.40 -4.03 -2.30
C LEU A 75 6.77 -3.42 -1.96
N SER A 76 6.78 -2.24 -1.32
CA SER A 76 8.00 -1.46 -1.08
C SER A 76 8.22 -1.17 0.42
N GLY A 77 9.47 -1.30 0.85
CA GLY A 77 9.90 -1.10 2.23
C GLY A 77 9.65 -2.29 3.15
N GLY A 78 9.62 -2.02 4.46
CA GLY A 78 9.31 -3.02 5.48
C GLY A 78 7.87 -3.53 5.36
N GLN A 79 7.68 -4.80 5.73
CA GLN A 79 6.39 -5.46 5.73
C GLN A 79 5.43 -4.84 6.75
N ALA A 80 4.14 -4.84 6.40
CA ALA A 80 3.06 -4.42 7.29
C ALA A 80 1.88 -5.40 7.15
N PRO A 81 1.19 -5.75 8.25
CA PRO A 81 0.00 -6.58 8.18
C PRO A 81 -1.06 -5.98 7.24
N GLY A 82 -1.52 -6.75 6.25
CA GLY A 82 -2.55 -6.34 5.30
C GLY A 82 -2.06 -6.10 3.86
N GLY A 83 -0.76 -6.16 3.57
CA GLY A 83 -0.24 -5.99 2.21
C GLY A 83 -0.85 -6.95 1.19
N HIS A 84 -0.99 -8.23 1.55
CA HIS A 84 -1.65 -9.22 0.72
C HIS A 84 -3.12 -8.89 0.44
N ASN A 85 -3.82 -8.27 1.39
CA ASN A 85 -5.22 -7.83 1.19
C ASN A 85 -5.35 -6.64 0.24
N VAL A 86 -4.33 -5.77 0.15
CA VAL A 86 -4.30 -4.72 -0.89
C VAL A 86 -4.20 -5.37 -2.27
N ILE A 87 -3.32 -6.37 -2.42
CA ILE A 87 -3.15 -7.11 -3.67
C ILE A 87 -4.41 -7.90 -4.03
N SER A 88 -5.02 -8.61 -3.07
CA SER A 88 -6.26 -9.36 -3.33
C SER A 88 -7.43 -8.42 -3.69
N GLY A 89 -7.52 -7.26 -3.03
CA GLY A 89 -8.53 -6.25 -3.34
C GLY A 89 -8.35 -5.63 -4.74
N LEU A 90 -7.10 -5.39 -5.15
CA LEU A 90 -6.79 -4.98 -6.53
C LEU A 90 -7.19 -6.06 -7.53
N PHE A 91 -6.84 -7.32 -7.26
CA PHE A 91 -7.19 -8.45 -8.12
C PHE A 91 -8.71 -8.59 -8.28
N ASP A 92 -9.45 -8.64 -7.17
CA ASP A 92 -10.91 -8.75 -7.19
C ASP A 92 -11.55 -7.54 -7.90
N GLY A 93 -11.01 -6.34 -7.67
CA GLY A 93 -11.46 -5.11 -8.31
C GLY A 93 -11.32 -5.15 -9.83
N ILE A 94 -10.13 -5.45 -10.37
CA ILE A 94 -9.92 -5.48 -11.82
C ILE A 94 -10.70 -6.62 -12.48
N LYS A 95 -10.81 -7.79 -11.83
CA LYS A 95 -11.58 -8.93 -12.35
C LYS A 95 -13.07 -8.64 -12.39
N LYS A 96 -13.59 -7.89 -11.40
CA LYS A 96 -14.98 -7.42 -11.40
C LYS A 96 -15.26 -6.44 -12.55
N LEU A 97 -14.30 -5.58 -12.92
CA LEU A 97 -14.45 -4.66 -14.04
C LEU A 97 -14.40 -5.37 -15.38
N ASN A 98 -13.47 -6.32 -15.53
CA ASN A 98 -13.36 -7.17 -16.70
C ASN A 98 -12.56 -8.45 -16.36
N ALA A 99 -13.12 -9.63 -16.63
CA ALA A 99 -12.52 -10.92 -16.29
C ALA A 99 -11.16 -11.19 -16.98
N ASP A 100 -10.91 -10.56 -18.13
CA ASP A 100 -9.67 -10.70 -18.90
C ASP A 100 -8.55 -9.78 -18.38
N SER A 101 -8.84 -8.89 -17.43
CA SER A 101 -7.84 -8.02 -16.78
C SER A 101 -6.78 -8.84 -16.05
N LYS A 102 -5.55 -8.34 -16.01
CA LYS A 102 -4.41 -9.05 -15.40
C LYS A 102 -3.71 -8.20 -14.36
N LEU A 103 -3.20 -8.86 -13.32
CA LEU A 103 -2.38 -8.26 -12.29
C LEU A 103 -0.97 -8.83 -12.35
N TYR A 104 0.03 -7.97 -12.39
CA TYR A 104 1.44 -8.35 -12.40
C TYR A 104 2.13 -7.81 -11.15
N GLY A 105 2.77 -8.70 -10.38
CA GLY A 105 3.53 -8.32 -9.21
C GLY A 105 5.03 -8.26 -9.53
N PHE A 106 5.67 -7.14 -9.24
CA PHE A 106 7.12 -6.99 -9.40
C PHE A 106 7.86 -7.50 -8.17
N ILE A 107 8.84 -8.36 -8.41
CA ILE A 107 9.50 -9.16 -7.38
C ILE A 107 10.49 -8.29 -6.58
N LEU A 108 10.44 -8.38 -5.25
CA LEU A 108 11.35 -7.71 -4.32
C LEU A 108 11.38 -6.18 -4.47
N GLY A 109 10.21 -5.58 -4.71
CA GLY A 109 10.02 -4.13 -4.68
C GLY A 109 10.40 -3.42 -5.99
N PRO A 110 10.78 -2.12 -5.94
CA PRO A 110 11.05 -1.34 -7.15
C PRO A 110 12.20 -1.88 -8.01
N GLY A 111 13.11 -2.68 -7.43
CA GLY A 111 14.15 -3.38 -8.19
C GLY A 111 13.57 -4.32 -9.24
N GLY A 112 12.52 -5.07 -8.92
CA GLY A 112 11.86 -5.97 -9.87
C GLY A 112 11.27 -5.25 -11.09
N LEU A 113 10.83 -4.00 -10.93
CA LEU A 113 10.38 -3.17 -12.06
C LEU A 113 11.55 -2.84 -13.00
N VAL A 114 12.71 -2.47 -12.46
CA VAL A 114 13.89 -2.07 -13.24
C VAL A 114 14.57 -3.28 -13.88
N ASP A 115 14.61 -4.40 -13.16
CA ASP A 115 15.27 -5.64 -13.58
C ASP A 115 14.34 -6.55 -14.40
N HIS A 116 13.12 -6.09 -14.69
CA HIS A 116 12.07 -6.81 -15.43
C HIS A 116 11.74 -8.16 -14.79
N ASN A 117 11.82 -8.25 -13.46
CA ASN A 117 11.50 -9.43 -12.68
C ASN A 117 10.10 -9.32 -12.07
N TYR A 118 9.16 -10.08 -12.62
CA TYR A 118 7.75 -10.03 -12.27
C TYR A 118 7.09 -11.40 -12.43
N MET A 119 5.88 -11.52 -11.89
CA MET A 119 5.00 -12.65 -12.16
C MET A 119 3.54 -12.20 -12.34
N GLU A 120 2.77 -12.94 -13.13
CA GLU A 120 1.31 -12.77 -13.16
C GLU A 120 0.70 -13.32 -11.87
N LEU A 121 -0.12 -12.52 -11.19
CA LEU A 121 -0.82 -12.90 -9.98
C LEU A 121 -2.20 -13.44 -10.35
N THR A 122 -2.32 -14.76 -10.39
CA THR A 122 -3.52 -15.51 -10.74
C THR A 122 -4.39 -15.83 -9.53
N ALA A 123 -5.64 -16.26 -9.74
CA ALA A 123 -6.58 -16.54 -8.66
C ALA A 123 -6.06 -17.59 -7.66
N ASP A 124 -5.44 -18.66 -8.15
CA ASP A 124 -4.83 -19.71 -7.34
C ASP A 124 -3.69 -19.19 -6.46
N ILE A 125 -2.89 -18.25 -6.96
CA ILE A 125 -1.86 -17.58 -6.16
C ILE A 125 -2.54 -16.69 -5.12
N ILE A 126 -3.46 -15.81 -5.53
CA ILE A 126 -4.12 -14.85 -4.63
C ILE A 126 -4.82 -15.55 -3.47
N ASP A 127 -5.52 -16.65 -3.74
CA ASP A 127 -6.30 -17.39 -2.73
C ASP A 127 -5.42 -18.00 -1.63
N GLU A 128 -4.14 -18.28 -1.90
CA GLU A 128 -3.19 -18.73 -0.88
C GLU A 128 -2.81 -17.63 0.14
N TYR A 129 -2.93 -16.36 -0.24
CA TYR A 129 -2.48 -15.21 0.56
C TYR A 129 -3.61 -14.34 1.13
N ARG A 130 -4.88 -14.67 0.84
CA ARG A 130 -6.02 -13.90 1.40
C ARG A 130 -5.97 -13.89 2.92
N ASN A 131 -6.02 -12.69 3.50
CA ASN A 131 -6.06 -12.46 4.94
C ASN A 131 -4.82 -12.92 5.73
N THR A 132 -3.69 -13.18 5.04
CA THR A 132 -2.42 -13.50 5.67
C THR A 132 -1.59 -12.25 5.95
N GLY A 133 -0.68 -12.33 6.91
CA GLY A 133 0.36 -11.32 7.11
C GLY A 133 1.53 -11.52 6.13
N GLY A 134 2.56 -10.68 6.26
CA GLY A 134 3.74 -10.75 5.40
C GLY A 134 3.53 -10.05 4.06
N PHE A 135 4.63 -9.96 3.30
CA PHE A 135 4.76 -9.41 1.94
C PHE A 135 5.33 -10.47 0.98
N ASP A 136 5.37 -11.73 1.40
CA ASP A 136 6.09 -12.84 0.77
C ASP A 136 5.49 -13.33 -0.55
N ILE A 137 4.27 -12.90 -0.92
CA ILE A 137 3.69 -13.21 -2.25
C ILE A 137 4.59 -12.78 -3.41
N ILE A 138 5.23 -11.61 -3.30
CA ILE A 138 6.18 -11.07 -4.29
C ILE A 138 7.44 -10.48 -3.63
N GLY A 139 7.54 -10.57 -2.31
CA GLY A 139 8.60 -9.95 -1.52
C GLY A 139 8.57 -8.42 -1.58
N SER A 140 9.52 -7.78 -0.91
CA SER A 140 9.68 -6.33 -0.96
C SER A 140 11.14 -5.91 -0.98
N GLY A 141 11.36 -4.65 -1.35
CA GLY A 141 12.68 -4.06 -1.42
C GLY A 141 12.63 -2.56 -1.15
N ARG A 142 13.82 -1.94 -1.08
CA ARG A 142 14.01 -0.51 -0.79
C ARG A 142 14.77 0.21 -1.91
N THR A 143 14.83 -0.39 -3.10
CA THR A 143 15.47 0.23 -4.27
C THR A 143 14.84 1.59 -4.53
N LYS A 144 15.68 2.62 -4.58
CA LYS A 144 15.24 3.97 -4.95
C LYS A 144 15.24 4.12 -6.46
N LEU A 145 14.21 4.79 -6.97
CA LEU A 145 14.10 5.15 -8.38
C LEU A 145 14.46 6.65 -8.47
N GLU A 146 15.71 6.96 -8.78
CA GLU A 146 16.26 8.32 -8.74
C GLU A 146 16.79 8.77 -10.12
N LYS A 147 17.04 7.83 -11.04
CA LYS A 147 17.65 8.10 -12.34
C LYS A 147 16.65 7.87 -13.47
N GLU A 148 16.70 8.72 -14.49
CA GLU A 148 15.85 8.58 -15.68
C GLU A 148 15.96 7.20 -16.34
N GLU A 149 17.17 6.63 -16.40
CA GLU A 149 17.38 5.28 -16.94
C GLU A 149 16.55 4.21 -16.20
N GLN A 150 16.35 4.36 -14.89
CA GLN A 150 15.51 3.43 -14.12
C GLN A 150 14.04 3.61 -14.47
N PHE A 151 13.60 4.85 -14.70
CA PHE A 151 12.22 5.15 -15.11
C PHE A 151 11.94 4.61 -16.52
N ASP A 152 12.87 4.80 -17.46
CA ASP A 152 12.76 4.31 -18.82
C ASP A 152 12.71 2.77 -18.85
N LYS A 153 13.61 2.09 -18.14
CA LYS A 153 13.58 0.62 -17.99
C LYS A 153 12.26 0.14 -17.39
N GLY A 154 11.73 0.84 -16.39
CA GLY A 154 10.42 0.55 -15.83
C GLY A 154 9.31 0.69 -16.87
N TYR A 155 9.33 1.76 -17.66
CA TYR A 155 8.32 1.96 -18.70
C TYR A 155 8.40 0.92 -19.82
N GLU A 156 9.61 0.50 -20.21
CA GLU A 156 9.79 -0.56 -21.23
C GLU A 156 8.99 -1.81 -20.88
N ILE A 157 9.14 -2.32 -19.65
CA ILE A 157 8.42 -3.52 -19.24
C ILE A 157 6.92 -3.27 -19.06
N LEU A 158 6.52 -2.11 -18.53
CA LEU A 158 5.10 -1.75 -18.41
C LEU A 158 4.43 -1.70 -19.79
N LYS A 159 5.11 -1.16 -20.80
CA LYS A 159 4.64 -1.11 -22.18
C LYS A 159 4.55 -2.50 -22.80
N GLN A 160 5.57 -3.34 -22.61
CA GLN A 160 5.58 -4.73 -23.10
C GLN A 160 4.40 -5.55 -22.52
N LEU A 161 4.11 -5.37 -21.23
CA LEU A 161 3.01 -6.03 -20.55
C LEU A 161 1.65 -5.34 -20.76
N GLY A 162 1.61 -4.23 -21.49
CA GLY A 162 0.38 -3.45 -21.71
C GLY A 162 -0.22 -2.85 -20.42
N ILE A 163 0.59 -2.69 -19.37
CA ILE A 163 0.16 -2.18 -18.07
C ILE A 163 -0.25 -0.71 -18.19
N LYS A 164 -1.44 -0.38 -17.68
CA LYS A 164 -2.00 0.98 -17.69
C LYS A 164 -1.94 1.67 -16.34
N ALA A 165 -1.78 0.92 -15.26
CA ALA A 165 -1.62 1.46 -13.93
C ALA A 165 -0.58 0.67 -13.13
N LEU A 166 0.28 1.36 -12.39
CA LEU A 166 1.25 0.80 -11.46
C LEU A 166 0.89 1.23 -10.04
N VAL A 167 0.60 0.27 -9.16
CA VAL A 167 0.28 0.52 -7.75
C VAL A 167 1.52 0.28 -6.89
N ILE A 168 1.98 1.30 -6.18
CA ILE A 168 3.14 1.23 -5.28
C ILE A 168 2.64 1.27 -3.84
N ILE A 169 2.81 0.16 -3.13
CA ILE A 169 2.36 -0.03 -1.76
C ILE A 169 3.56 0.19 -0.83
N GLY A 170 3.58 1.30 -0.11
CA GLY A 170 4.80 1.71 0.58
C GLY A 170 4.63 2.86 1.58
N GLY A 171 5.74 3.19 2.24
CA GLY A 171 5.79 4.30 3.21
C GLY A 171 6.02 5.65 2.51
N ASP A 172 6.47 6.63 3.27
CA ASP A 172 6.92 7.94 2.80
C ASP A 172 7.94 7.83 1.66
N ASP A 173 9.06 7.13 1.87
CA ASP A 173 10.12 6.95 0.86
C ASP A 173 9.58 6.35 -0.46
N SER A 174 8.60 5.44 -0.36
CA SER A 174 8.03 4.76 -1.53
C SER A 174 6.98 5.59 -2.25
N ASN A 175 6.17 6.36 -1.53
CA ASN A 175 5.21 7.28 -2.15
C ASN A 175 5.92 8.50 -2.75
N THR A 176 7.09 8.89 -2.24
CA THR A 176 7.98 9.84 -2.92
C THR A 176 8.44 9.30 -4.28
N ASN A 177 8.92 8.05 -4.35
CA ASN A 177 9.24 7.41 -5.63
C ASN A 177 8.02 7.34 -6.57
N ALA A 178 6.84 7.03 -6.04
CA ALA A 178 5.61 6.99 -6.82
C ALA A 178 5.26 8.37 -7.42
N CYS A 179 5.41 9.43 -6.63
CA CYS A 179 5.17 10.81 -7.06
C CYS A 179 6.13 11.23 -8.19
N VAL A 180 7.43 10.99 -8.01
CA VAL A 180 8.46 11.30 -9.02
C VAL A 180 8.23 10.51 -10.31
N LEU A 181 7.88 9.22 -10.19
CA LEU A 181 7.59 8.38 -11.35
C LEU A 181 6.33 8.82 -12.10
N ALA A 182 5.27 9.22 -11.36
CA ALA A 182 4.03 9.73 -11.95
C ALA A 182 4.29 11.00 -12.78
N GLU A 183 5.06 11.93 -12.22
CA GLU A 183 5.45 13.17 -12.90
C GLU A 183 6.26 12.88 -14.16
N TYR A 184 7.25 11.98 -14.07
CA TYR A 184 8.08 11.60 -15.21
C TYR A 184 7.21 10.99 -16.34
N TYR A 185 6.32 10.06 -16.01
CA TYR A 185 5.43 9.42 -17.00
C TYR A 185 4.40 10.39 -17.58
N ALA A 186 3.92 11.35 -16.79
CA ALA A 186 3.03 12.41 -17.26
C ALA A 186 3.75 13.34 -18.25
N ALA A 187 4.96 13.81 -17.91
CA ALA A 187 5.79 14.66 -18.77
C ALA A 187 6.10 14.00 -20.12
N LYS A 188 6.37 12.68 -20.11
CA LYS A 188 6.65 11.89 -21.33
C LYS A 188 5.39 11.42 -22.07
N LYS A 189 4.19 11.65 -21.52
CA LYS A 189 2.89 11.21 -22.07
C LYS A 189 2.83 9.70 -22.32
N TYR A 190 3.40 8.91 -21.40
CA TYR A 190 3.45 7.44 -21.52
C TYR A 190 2.09 6.76 -21.32
N GLY A 191 1.10 7.46 -20.75
CA GLY A 191 -0.25 6.93 -20.58
C GLY A 191 -0.34 5.80 -19.55
N VAL A 192 0.60 5.77 -18.59
CA VAL A 192 0.60 4.88 -17.44
C VAL A 192 0.30 5.69 -16.18
N GLN A 193 -0.70 5.27 -15.42
CA GLN A 193 -1.04 5.85 -14.12
C GLN A 193 -0.14 5.27 -13.02
N VAL A 194 0.27 6.08 -12.06
CA VAL A 194 1.02 5.62 -10.88
C VAL A 194 0.21 5.96 -9.64
N ILE A 195 -0.12 4.95 -8.84
CA ILE A 195 -1.01 5.09 -7.67
C ILE A 195 -0.28 4.65 -6.41
N GLY A 196 -0.24 5.51 -5.39
CA GLY A 196 0.34 5.22 -4.08
C GLY A 196 -0.67 4.58 -3.12
N CYS A 197 -0.22 3.62 -2.31
CA CYS A 197 -1.01 3.07 -1.21
C CYS A 197 -0.26 3.24 0.14
N PRO A 198 -0.87 3.90 1.15
CA PRO A 198 -0.18 4.34 2.35
C PRO A 198 0.07 3.19 3.34
N LYS A 199 1.34 2.74 3.39
CA LYS A 199 1.77 1.58 4.17
C LYS A 199 2.93 1.91 5.09
N THR A 200 2.71 1.82 6.39
CA THR A 200 3.76 1.85 7.40
C THR A 200 3.17 1.41 8.75
N ILE A 201 3.93 0.64 9.53
CA ILE A 201 3.54 0.35 10.91
C ILE A 201 3.82 1.54 11.84
N ASP A 202 4.62 2.51 11.40
CA ASP A 202 5.09 3.62 12.23
C ASP A 202 4.00 4.70 12.40
N GLY A 203 2.91 4.64 11.63
CA GLY A 203 1.78 5.57 11.74
C GLY A 203 2.10 7.01 11.32
N ASP A 204 3.19 7.21 10.57
CA ASP A 204 3.78 8.50 10.21
C ASP A 204 3.41 9.01 8.82
N LEU A 205 2.84 8.15 7.95
CA LEU A 205 2.26 8.57 6.67
C LEU A 205 0.76 8.88 6.82
N LYS A 206 0.44 10.10 7.26
CA LYS A 206 -0.93 10.58 7.51
C LYS A 206 -1.08 12.08 7.29
N ASN A 207 -2.30 12.53 7.02
CA ASN A 207 -2.71 13.94 6.95
C ASN A 207 -4.23 14.04 7.16
N GLU A 208 -4.85 15.18 6.84
CA GLU A 208 -6.30 15.37 7.00
C GLU A 208 -7.15 14.43 6.14
N MET A 209 -6.59 13.88 5.04
CA MET A 209 -7.28 12.97 4.12
C MET A 209 -6.91 11.50 4.35
N ILE A 210 -5.74 11.24 4.95
CA ILE A 210 -5.23 9.91 5.28
C ILE A 210 -5.19 9.79 6.79
N GLU A 211 -6.26 9.25 7.37
CA GLU A 211 -6.44 9.13 8.82
C GLU A 211 -5.38 8.23 9.47
N THR A 212 -5.01 7.15 8.79
CA THR A 212 -4.00 6.21 9.24
C THR A 212 -3.40 5.44 8.07
N SER A 213 -2.19 4.93 8.26
CA SER A 213 -1.55 4.00 7.34
C SER A 213 -1.85 2.56 7.75
N PHE A 214 -1.94 1.66 6.77
CA PHE A 214 -2.27 0.28 7.11
C PHE A 214 -1.08 -0.44 7.76
N GLY A 215 -1.41 -1.35 8.69
CA GLY A 215 -0.46 -2.13 9.48
C GLY A 215 -0.21 -1.58 10.89
N PHE A 216 -0.36 -0.26 11.10
CA PHE A 216 -0.23 0.39 12.41
C PHE A 216 -1.11 -0.27 13.47
N ASP A 217 -2.41 -0.44 13.18
CA ASP A 217 -3.40 -1.04 14.11
C ASP A 217 -2.96 -2.44 14.59
N THR A 218 -2.60 -3.33 13.66
CA THR A 218 -2.23 -4.70 14.01
C THR A 218 -0.89 -4.75 14.74
N ALA A 219 0.09 -3.94 14.35
CA ALA A 219 1.37 -3.87 15.05
C ALA A 219 1.18 -3.43 16.51
N CYS A 220 0.45 -2.33 16.74
CA CYS A 220 0.20 -1.81 18.08
C CYS A 220 -0.58 -2.80 18.96
N LYS A 221 -1.58 -3.52 18.41
CA LYS A 221 -2.31 -4.56 19.16
C LYS A 221 -1.39 -5.68 19.64
N VAL A 222 -0.52 -6.19 18.76
CA VAL A 222 0.41 -7.27 19.11
C VAL A 222 1.46 -6.80 20.10
N TYR A 223 2.02 -5.59 19.92
CA TYR A 223 2.97 -5.03 20.87
C TYR A 223 2.34 -4.80 22.24
N SER A 224 1.13 -4.25 22.29
CA SER A 224 0.40 -4.01 23.53
C SER A 224 0.04 -5.30 24.25
N GLU A 225 -0.36 -6.36 23.54
CA GLU A 225 -0.58 -7.68 24.15
C GLU A 225 0.68 -8.19 24.86
N VAL A 226 1.84 -8.11 24.20
CA VAL A 226 3.12 -8.56 24.78
C VAL A 226 3.53 -7.68 25.97
N ILE A 227 3.41 -6.35 25.86
CA ILE A 227 3.74 -5.43 26.96
C ILE A 227 2.82 -5.68 28.16
N GLY A 228 1.51 -5.82 27.93
CA GLY A 228 0.53 -6.10 28.98
C GLY A 228 0.81 -7.42 29.72
N ASN A 229 1.21 -8.46 28.99
CA ASN A 229 1.64 -9.72 29.58
C ASN A 229 2.88 -9.56 30.47
N ILE A 230 3.87 -8.78 30.02
CA ILE A 230 5.08 -8.48 30.81
C ILE A 230 4.74 -7.66 32.06
N GLN A 231 3.85 -6.67 31.97
CA GLN A 231 3.40 -5.91 33.14
C GLN A 231 2.71 -6.81 34.17
N ARG A 232 1.89 -7.77 33.71
CA ARG A 232 1.23 -8.73 34.60
C ARG A 232 2.24 -9.63 35.30
N ASP A 233 3.28 -10.09 34.58
CA ASP A 233 4.39 -10.84 35.15
C ASP A 233 5.16 -10.01 36.19
N CYS A 234 5.51 -8.76 35.84
CA CYS A 234 6.21 -7.84 36.73
C CYS A 234 5.43 -7.59 38.04
N ASN A 235 4.12 -7.34 37.95
CA ASN A 235 3.24 -7.20 39.11
C ASN A 235 3.19 -8.47 39.98
N SER A 236 3.27 -9.64 39.34
CA SER A 236 3.26 -10.93 40.05
C SER A 236 4.59 -11.22 40.74
N ALA A 237 5.71 -10.93 40.07
CA ALA A 237 7.05 -11.25 40.54
C ALA A 237 7.64 -10.21 41.51
N ARG A 238 7.23 -8.94 41.39
CA ARG A 238 7.66 -7.79 42.23
C ARG A 238 9.18 -7.60 42.35
N LYS A 239 9.93 -7.93 41.30
CA LYS A 239 11.41 -7.91 41.32
C LYS A 239 12.08 -7.42 40.03
N TYR A 240 11.34 -7.15 38.96
CA TYR A 240 11.90 -6.84 37.65
C TYR A 240 11.56 -5.43 37.20
N TRP A 241 12.47 -4.84 36.42
CA TRP A 241 12.25 -3.63 35.64
C TRP A 241 12.46 -3.99 34.18
N HIS A 242 11.40 -3.87 33.37
CA HIS A 242 11.46 -4.21 31.95
C HIS A 242 11.60 -2.94 31.11
N PHE A 243 12.62 -2.90 30.26
CA PHE A 243 12.83 -1.84 29.28
C PHE A 243 12.50 -2.40 27.89
N ILE A 244 11.41 -1.93 27.29
CA ILE A 244 10.90 -2.45 26.02
C ILE A 244 11.12 -1.39 24.94
N LYS A 245 11.97 -1.70 23.96
CA LYS A 245 12.16 -0.87 22.77
C LYS A 245 11.22 -1.33 21.66
N LEU A 246 10.39 -0.43 21.16
CA LEU A 246 9.47 -0.68 20.05
C LEU A 246 10.07 -0.20 18.72
N MET A 247 9.57 -0.76 17.61
CA MET A 247 9.78 -0.18 16.28
C MET A 247 9.11 1.21 16.20
N GLY A 248 9.42 1.97 15.15
CA GLY A 248 9.05 3.39 15.03
C GLY A 248 10.30 4.21 14.73
N ARG A 249 10.57 4.46 13.45
CA ARG A 249 11.84 5.05 12.98
C ARG A 249 12.04 6.49 13.47
N SER A 250 11.04 7.33 13.23
CA SER A 250 11.15 8.78 13.40
C SER A 250 10.12 9.35 14.37
N ALA A 251 8.98 8.68 14.53
CA ALA A 251 7.86 9.15 15.34
C ALA A 251 7.52 8.16 16.46
N SER A 252 6.98 8.68 17.57
CA SER A 252 6.59 7.90 18.74
C SER A 252 5.15 7.37 18.69
N HIS A 253 4.53 7.28 17.52
CA HIS A 253 3.10 6.90 17.41
C HIS A 253 2.84 5.49 17.95
N ILE A 254 3.69 4.51 17.61
CA ILE A 254 3.58 3.14 18.13
C ILE A 254 3.72 3.15 19.67
N ALA A 255 4.75 3.83 20.17
CA ALA A 255 5.02 3.90 21.61
C ALA A 255 3.87 4.56 22.39
N LEU A 256 3.33 5.66 21.87
CA LEU A 256 2.19 6.35 22.46
C LEU A 256 0.93 5.47 22.46
N GLU A 257 0.62 4.84 21.33
CA GLU A 257 -0.55 3.95 21.23
C GLU A 257 -0.44 2.77 22.19
N CYS A 258 0.71 2.11 22.26
CA CYS A 258 0.93 1.01 23.20
C CYS A 258 0.80 1.49 24.64
N ALA A 259 1.35 2.66 24.98
CA ALA A 259 1.26 3.22 26.32
C ALA A 259 -0.19 3.51 26.74
N LEU A 260 -1.02 4.03 25.82
CA LEU A 260 -2.43 4.28 26.08
C LEU A 260 -3.23 2.97 26.29
N GLN A 261 -2.87 1.89 25.59
CA GLN A 261 -3.53 0.60 25.74
C GLN A 261 -3.21 -0.11 27.06
N VAL A 262 -1.97 0.02 27.56
CA VAL A 262 -1.46 -0.85 28.64
C VAL A 262 -1.02 -0.13 29.91
N GLN A 263 -0.91 1.20 29.88
CA GLN A 263 -0.55 2.04 31.03
C GLN A 263 0.77 1.60 31.69
N PRO A 264 1.90 1.64 30.94
CA PRO A 264 3.23 1.19 31.37
C PRO A 264 3.78 1.93 32.58
#